data_AF-A0A966QWY1-F1
#
_entry.id   AF-A0A966QWY1-F1
#
_cell.length_a   1.000
_cell.length_b   1.000
_cell.length_c   1.000
_cell.angle_alpha   90.00
_cell.angle_beta   90.00
_cell.angle_gamma   90.00
#
_symmetry.space_group_name_H-M   'P 1'
#
loop_
_entity.id
_entity.type
_entity.pdbx_description
1 polymer ?
#
loop_
_entity_poly.entity_id
_entity_poly.type
_entity_poly.pdbx_seq_one_letter_code
_entity_poly.pdbx_strand_id
1 'polypeptide(L)'
;MGKPKKAFRNKGIDIAAWENDRGGVSFTFRKTYKNKETGEYKETKYLFANDLKDLRDLITEVLTWNETLADRTEHKYAAAANGAEAMAAKIASRADVKFEDDEDQIPF
;
A
#
# COMPACT_ATOMS: atom_id res chain seq x y z
N MET A 1 -9.55 -12.01 7.74
CA MET A 1 -9.18 -10.72 7.11
C MET A 1 -7.74 -10.40 7.49
N GLY A 2 -6.93 -9.92 6.56
CA GLY A 2 -5.51 -9.59 6.79
C GLY A 2 -5.31 -8.43 7.77
N LYS A 3 -4.07 -7.96 7.94
CA LYS A 3 -3.78 -6.74 8.73
C LYS A 3 -4.17 -5.51 7.90
N PRO A 4 -4.77 -4.45 8.48
CA PRO A 4 -5.01 -3.22 7.75
C PRO A 4 -3.68 -2.61 7.27
N LYS A 5 -3.69 -2.04 6.06
CA LYS A 5 -2.52 -1.41 5.42
C LYS A 5 -2.04 -0.20 6.22
N LYS A 6 -2.99 0.57 6.74
CA LYS A 6 -2.75 1.71 7.63
C LYS A 6 -3.95 1.88 8.57
N ALA A 7 -3.69 2.35 9.78
CA ALA A 7 -4.72 2.75 10.73
C ALA A 7 -4.43 4.17 11.22
N PHE A 8 -5.50 4.94 11.35
CA PHE A 8 -5.52 6.34 11.78
C PHE A 8 -6.40 6.41 13.02
N ARG A 9 -5.93 7.07 14.09
CA ARG A 9 -6.64 7.12 15.37
C ARG A 9 -6.60 8.52 15.96
N ASN A 10 -7.75 9.03 16.38
CA ASN A 10 -7.85 10.30 17.08
C ASN A 10 -9.04 10.29 18.06
N LYS A 11 -8.78 10.54 19.35
CA LYS A 11 -9.80 10.71 20.41
C LYS A 11 -10.96 9.70 20.36
N GLY A 12 -10.62 8.41 20.25
CA GLY A 12 -11.57 7.31 20.20
C GLY A 12 -12.23 7.07 18.83
N ILE A 13 -11.88 7.84 17.80
CA ILE A 13 -12.21 7.56 16.41
C ILE A 13 -11.04 6.79 15.79
N ASP A 14 -11.34 5.67 15.15
CA ASP A 14 -10.40 4.85 14.41
C ASP A 14 -10.86 4.70 12.95
N ILE A 15 -9.97 4.97 12.00
CA ILE A 15 -10.16 4.66 10.58
C ILE A 15 -9.06 3.68 10.16
N ALA A 16 -9.44 2.55 9.55
CA ALA A 16 -8.50 1.58 9.02
C ALA A 16 -8.68 1.44 7.51
N ALA A 17 -7.55 1.39 6.79
CA ALA A 17 -7.49 1.22 5.35
C ALA A 17 -7.13 -0.23 4.99
N TRP A 18 -7.88 -0.81 4.05
CA TRP A 18 -7.79 -2.19 3.61
C TRP A 18 -7.59 -2.23 2.10
N GLU A 19 -6.55 -2.91 1.66
CA GLU A 19 -6.33 -3.17 0.24
C GLU A 19 -7.24 -4.30 -0.22
N ASN A 20 -7.92 -4.09 -1.34
CA ASN A 20 -8.75 -5.12 -1.97
C ASN A 20 -7.92 -5.87 -3.03
N ASP A 21 -8.42 -7.04 -3.45
CA ASP A 21 -7.74 -7.89 -4.44
C ASP A 21 -7.60 -7.24 -5.83
N ARG A 22 -8.29 -6.13 -6.07
CA ARG A 22 -8.25 -5.35 -7.33
C ARG A 22 -7.34 -4.12 -7.24
N GLY A 23 -6.55 -3.98 -6.17
CA GLY A 23 -5.62 -2.86 -5.97
C GLY A 23 -6.27 -1.55 -5.49
N GLY A 24 -7.58 -1.55 -5.23
CA GLY A 24 -8.28 -0.43 -4.60
C GLY A 24 -8.18 -0.45 -3.08
N VAL A 25 -8.33 0.71 -2.46
CA VAL A 25 -8.33 0.86 -1.00
C VAL A 25 -9.76 1.08 -0.51
N SER A 26 -10.16 0.32 0.50
CA SER A 26 -11.42 0.46 1.22
C SER A 26 -11.15 0.89 2.66
N PHE A 27 -12.10 1.57 3.29
CA PHE A 27 -11.92 2.14 4.62
C PHE A 27 -13.03 1.67 5.58
N THR A 28 -12.65 1.39 6.82
CA THR A 28 -13.59 1.10 7.91
C THR A 28 -13.43 2.13 9.01
N PHE A 29 -14.54 2.61 9.57
CA PHE A 29 -14.57 3.60 10.65
C PHE A 29 -15.19 3.00 11.92
N ARG A 30 -14.65 3.37 13.08
CA ARG A 30 -15.16 3.00 14.40
C ARG A 30 -15.02 4.17 15.36
N LYS A 31 -16.05 4.43 16.18
CA LYS A 31 -15.96 5.31 17.35
C LYS A 31 -16.11 4.48 18.61
N THR A 32 -15.21 4.66 19.55
CA THR A 32 -15.24 4.05 20.87
C THR A 32 -15.25 5.12 21.96
N TYR A 33 -15.86 4.79 23.09
CA TYR A 33 -15.79 5.56 24.33
C TYR A 33 -15.59 4.63 25.51
N LYS A 34 -14.92 5.12 26.55
CA LYS A 34 -14.77 4.37 27.80
C LYS A 34 -16.03 4.55 28.64
N ASN A 35 -16.73 3.45 28.90
CA ASN A 35 -17.85 3.46 29.84
C ASN A 35 -17.30 3.70 31.26
N LYS A 36 -17.85 4.69 31.98
CA LYS A 36 -17.35 5.08 33.30
C LYS A 36 -17.71 4.07 34.41
N GLU A 37 -18.79 3.32 34.22
CA GLU A 37 -19.29 2.35 35.20
C GLU A 37 -18.54 1.01 35.08
N THR A 38 -18.39 0.50 33.86
CA THR A 38 -17.74 -0.80 33.62
C THR A 38 -16.25 -0.70 33.32
N GLY A 39 -15.75 0.49 32.98
CA GLY A 39 -14.35 0.70 32.58
C GLY A 39 -13.99 0.17 31.18
N GLU A 40 -14.93 -0.47 30.49
CA GLU A 40 -14.75 -1.05 29.17
C GLU A 40 -14.91 -0.02 28.04
N TYR A 41 -14.20 -0.24 26.93
CA TYR A 41 -14.42 0.53 25.72
C TYR A 41 -15.60 -0.03 24.95
N LYS A 42 -16.61 0.81 24.70
CA LYS A 42 -17.80 0.46 23.93
C LYS A 42 -17.82 1.22 22.62
N GLU A 43 -18.32 0.57 21.58
CA GLU A 43 -18.56 1.22 20.29
C GLU A 43 -19.83 2.07 20.34
N THR A 44 -19.81 3.19 19.64
CA THR A 44 -20.96 4.07 19.49
C THR A 44 -21.04 4.58 18.05
N LYS A 45 -22.27 4.89 17.61
CA LYS A 45 -22.53 5.55 16.32
C LYS A 45 -22.85 7.03 16.48
N TYR A 46 -22.98 7.50 17.72
CA TYR A 46 -23.28 8.89 18.02
C TYR A 46 -22.02 9.74 17.92
N LEU A 47 -22.14 10.87 17.23
CA LEU A 47 -21.07 11.85 17.07
C LEU A 47 -21.55 13.18 17.62
N PHE A 48 -20.80 13.74 18.56
CA PHE A 48 -21.01 15.11 19.02
C PHE A 48 -20.29 16.09 18.09
N ALA A 49 -20.59 17.38 18.23
CA ALA A 49 -20.03 18.42 17.36
C ALA A 49 -18.48 18.41 17.32
N ASN A 50 -17.83 18.12 18.44
CA ASN A 50 -16.38 18.02 18.49
C ASN A 50 -15.87 16.74 17.80
N ASP A 51 -16.59 15.63 17.92
CA ASP A 51 -16.25 14.39 17.21
C ASP A 51 -16.34 14.57 15.70
N LEU A 52 -17.27 15.38 15.21
CA LEU A 52 -17.37 15.71 13.78
C LEU A 52 -16.16 16.51 13.28
N LYS A 53 -15.63 17.42 14.11
CA LYS A 53 -14.39 18.16 13.78
C LYS A 53 -13.20 17.21 13.75
N ASP A 54 -13.04 16.41 14.80
CA ASP A 54 -11.95 15.44 14.88
C ASP A 54 -12.04 14.40 13.73
N LEU A 55 -13.25 13.98 13.34
CA LEU A 55 -13.50 13.10 12.20
C LEU A 55 -13.12 13.75 10.88
N ARG A 56 -13.49 15.02 10.66
CA ARG A 56 -13.12 15.76 9.45
C ARG A 56 -11.61 15.82 9.29
N ASP A 57 -10.89 16.15 10.35
CA ASP A 57 -9.43 16.27 10.33
C ASP A 57 -8.81 14.91 10.02
N LEU A 58 -9.32 13.84 10.64
CA LEU A 58 -8.86 12.47 10.39
C LEU A 58 -9.15 12.00 8.95
N ILE A 59 -10.33 12.31 8.40
CA ILE A 59 -10.66 12.01 7.00
C ILE A 59 -9.71 12.75 6.05
N THR A 60 -9.39 14.00 6.36
CA THR A 60 -8.45 14.79 5.54
C THR A 60 -7.07 14.12 5.51
N GLU A 61 -6.56 13.69 6.67
CA GLU A 61 -5.30 12.93 6.76
C GLU A 61 -5.33 11.63 5.96
N VAL A 62 -6.45 10.89 6.05
CA VAL A 62 -6.66 9.63 5.32
C VAL A 62 -6.65 9.88 3.81
N LEU A 63 -7.31 10.94 3.34
CA LEU A 63 -7.36 11.30 1.92
C LEU A 63 -5.97 11.70 1.40
N THR A 64 -5.25 12.56 2.12
CA THR A 64 -3.87 12.92 1.76
C THR A 64 -3.00 11.67 1.67
N TRP A 65 -3.09 10.75 2.63
CA TRP A 65 -2.35 9.49 2.56
C TRP A 65 -2.74 8.65 1.34
N ASN A 66 -4.04 8.55 1.04
CA ASN A 66 -4.55 7.77 -0.09
C ASN A 66 -4.09 8.35 -1.43
N GLU A 67 -4.03 9.67 -1.59
CA GLU A 67 -3.49 10.34 -2.77
C GLU A 67 -2.00 10.00 -2.96
N THR A 68 -1.19 10.05 -1.90
CA THR A 68 0.23 9.65 -2.00
C THR A 68 0.42 8.16 -2.36
N LEU A 69 -0.60 7.33 -2.15
CA LEU A 69 -0.59 5.94 -2.61
C LEU A 69 -1.00 5.84 -4.07
N ALA A 70 -2.02 6.58 -4.51
CA ALA A 70 -2.43 6.62 -5.92
C ALA A 70 -1.24 7.00 -6.82
N ASP A 71 -0.52 8.08 -6.47
CA ASP A 71 0.68 8.53 -7.19
C ASP A 71 1.77 7.44 -7.22
N ARG A 72 2.00 6.77 -6.08
CA ARG A 72 2.95 5.65 -6.01
C ARG A 72 2.53 4.44 -6.84
N THR A 73 1.24 4.23 -7.03
CA THR A 73 0.72 3.11 -7.81
C THR A 73 0.90 3.39 -9.30
N GLU A 74 0.61 4.61 -9.77
CA GLU A 74 0.94 5.06 -11.13
C GLU A 74 2.44 4.98 -11.43
N HIS A 75 3.30 5.44 -10.51
CA HIS A 75 4.75 5.34 -10.68
C HIS A 75 5.28 3.90 -10.67
N LYS A 76 4.63 2.96 -9.96
CA LYS A 76 5.01 1.54 -10.00
C LYS A 76 4.74 0.89 -11.36
N TYR A 77 3.65 1.26 -12.02
CA TYR A 77 3.37 0.77 -13.38
C TYR A 77 4.27 1.43 -14.43
N ALA A 78 4.61 2.71 -14.28
CA ALA A 78 5.58 3.39 -15.15
C ALA A 78 7.00 2.81 -15.01
N ALA A 79 7.42 2.46 -13.78
CA ALA A 79 8.73 1.85 -13.54
C ALA A 79 8.82 0.40 -14.08
N ALA A 80 7.71 -0.35 -14.07
CA ALA A 80 7.64 -1.70 -14.63
C ALA A 80 7.79 -1.72 -16.16
N ALA A 81 7.27 -0.70 -16.86
CA ALA A 81 7.46 -0.55 -18.30
C ALA A 81 8.95 -0.33 -18.67
N ASN A 82 9.65 0.55 -17.94
CA ASN A 82 11.08 0.80 -18.16
C ASN A 82 11.98 -0.38 -17.76
N GLY A 83 11.59 -1.17 -16.76
CA GLY A 83 12.35 -2.36 -16.34
C GLY A 83 12.31 -3.50 -17.36
N ALA A 84 11.19 -3.67 -18.08
CA ALA A 84 11.05 -4.67 -19.13
C ALA A 84 11.92 -4.35 -20.35
N GLU A 85 11.98 -3.07 -20.76
CA GLU A 85 12.86 -2.61 -21.85
C GLU A 85 14.35 -2.76 -21.49
N ALA A 86 14.74 -2.47 -20.25
CA ALA A 86 16.11 -2.65 -19.78
C ALA A 86 16.53 -4.13 -19.68
N MET A 87 15.60 -5.03 -19.34
CA MET A 87 15.81 -6.49 -19.37
C MET A 87 15.94 -7.01 -20.82
N ALA A 88 15.05 -6.57 -21.72
CA ALA A 88 15.11 -6.95 -23.13
C ALA A 88 16.42 -6.50 -23.80
N ALA A 89 16.90 -5.28 -23.49
CA ALA A 89 18.18 -4.78 -23.98
C ALA A 89 19.37 -5.61 -23.46
N LYS A 90 19.34 -6.06 -22.19
CA LYS A 90 20.38 -6.94 -21.61
C LYS A 90 20.38 -8.35 -22.17
N ILE A 91 19.21 -8.88 -22.55
CA ILE A 91 19.09 -10.21 -23.18
C ILE A 91 19.61 -10.13 -24.62
N ALA A 92 19.27 -9.07 -25.36
CA ALA A 92 19.76 -8.84 -26.71
C ALA A 92 21.31 -8.69 -26.73
N SER A 93 21.89 -7.94 -25.79
CA SER A 93 23.35 -7.77 -25.72
C SER A 93 24.11 -9.04 -25.30
N ARG A 94 23.42 -10.07 -24.81
CA ARG A 94 24.00 -11.36 -24.39
C ARG A 94 23.87 -12.44 -25.45
N ALA A 95 23.03 -12.23 -26.46
CA ALA A 95 22.84 -13.15 -27.59
C ALA A 95 23.94 -13.04 -28.67
N ASP A 96 24.80 -12.01 -28.61
CA ASP A 96 25.93 -11.80 -29.53
C ASP A 96 27.24 -12.50 -29.10
N VAL A 97 27.22 -13.32 -28.03
CA VAL A 97 28.38 -14.15 -27.69
C VAL A 97 28.40 -15.36 -28.63
N LYS A 98 29.12 -15.22 -29.76
CA LYS A 98 29.53 -16.36 -30.58
C LYS A 98 30.44 -17.26 -29.74
N PHE A 99 29.96 -18.45 -29.42
CA PHE A 99 30.83 -19.55 -29.04
C PHE A 99 31.49 -20.01 -30.35
N GLU A 100 32.72 -19.56 -30.59
CA GLU A 100 33.59 -20.26 -31.53
C GLU A 100 34.00 -21.56 -30.83
N ASP A 101 33.64 -22.68 -31.44
CA ASP A 101 34.02 -24.02 -31.01
C ASP A 101 35.56 -24.15 -31.05
N ASP A 102 36.21 -24.05 -29.88
CA ASP A 102 37.59 -24.51 -29.68
C ASP A 102 37.61 -26.06 -29.63
N GLU A 103 37.40 -26.68 -30.80
CA GLU A 103 37.91 -28.02 -31.07
C GLU A 103 39.42 -27.92 -31.28
N ASP A 104 40.23 -28.03 -30.21
CA ASP A 104 41.59 -28.59 -30.24
C ASP A 104 42.37 -28.28 -28.95
N GLN A 105 42.30 -29.15 -27.94
CA GLN A 105 43.45 -29.50 -27.07
C GLN A 105 43.06 -30.52 -25.99
N ILE A 106 43.21 -31.80 -26.31
CA ILE A 106 43.43 -32.85 -25.30
C ILE A 106 44.75 -33.54 -25.67
N PRO A 107 45.87 -33.28 -24.97
CA PRO A 107 47.11 -34.01 -25.20
C PRO A 107 47.06 -35.37 -24.47
N PHE A 108 47.54 -36.41 -25.16
CA PHE A 108 47.70 -37.79 -24.66
C PHE A 108 48.79 -37.90 -23.60
#